data_AF-A0A1F5ZUX1-F1
#
_entry.id   AF-A0A1F5ZUX1-F1
#
_cell.length_a   1.000
_cell.length_b   1.000
_cell.length_c   1.000
_cell.angle_alpha   90.00
_cell.angle_beta   90.00
_cell.angle_gamma   90.00
#
_symmetry.space_group_name_H-M   'P 1'
#
loop_
_entity.id
_entity.type
_entity.pdbx_description
1 polymer ?
#
loop_
_entity_poly.entity_id
_entity_poly.type
_entity_poly.pdbx_seq_one_letter_code
_entity_poly.pdbx_strand_id
1 'polypeptide(L)'
;MKKVIIAVFILLVVGGGVFAFTRKGSSEPAEIEDIPTPTVALPTISSDVEVDLTPVNGGKAVKLSIDNVPSDVDTIEYEISYMTGSGIPRGVLGKITTEGKKTISRDDITLGTCSSGHCVVDAGVTSVDLSLKFNTLDGPKVFRKSYSIQG
;
A
#
# COMPACT_ATOMS: atom_id res chain seq x y z
N MET A 1 81.20 4.31 0.01
CA MET A 1 80.01 3.64 0.58
C MET A 1 78.87 4.62 0.90
N LYS A 2 79.10 5.75 1.58
CA LYS A 2 78.05 6.77 1.88
C LYS A 2 77.24 7.29 0.67
N LYS A 3 77.88 7.50 -0.49
CA LYS A 3 77.19 8.02 -1.70
C LYS A 3 76.20 7.02 -2.32
N VAL A 4 76.45 5.71 -2.18
CA VAL A 4 75.56 4.65 -2.70
C VAL A 4 74.31 4.52 -1.82
N ILE A 5 74.47 4.64 -0.50
CA ILE A 5 73.36 4.61 0.45
C ILE A 5 72.41 5.80 0.22
N ILE A 6 72.95 7.00 -0.03
CA ILE A 6 72.15 8.20 -0.31
C ILE A 6 71.37 8.05 -1.62
N ALA A 7 71.98 7.48 -2.67
CA ALA A 7 71.30 7.24 -3.95
C ALA A 7 70.15 6.22 -3.83
N VAL A 8 70.35 5.14 -3.07
CA VAL A 8 69.29 4.14 -2.80
C VAL A 8 68.15 4.75 -1.97
N PHE A 9 68.48 5.61 -1.00
CA PHE A 9 67.46 6.27 -0.18
C PHE A 9 66.60 7.24 -0.99
N ILE A 10 67.21 8.03 -1.88
CA ILE A 10 66.48 8.94 -2.77
C ILE A 10 65.58 8.14 -3.73
N LEU A 11 66.07 7.02 -4.26
CA LEU A 11 65.30 6.18 -5.18
C LEU A 11 64.11 5.50 -4.49
N LEU A 12 64.25 5.12 -3.22
CA LEU A 12 63.16 4.59 -2.39
C LEU A 12 62.10 5.64 -2.05
N VAL A 13 62.50 6.87 -1.74
CA VAL A 13 61.57 7.96 -1.41
C VAL A 13 60.80 8.42 -2.65
N VAL A 14 61.47 8.54 -3.80
CA VAL A 14 60.81 8.93 -5.06
C VAL A 14 59.92 7.79 -5.58
N GLY A 15 60.39 6.53 -5.55
CA GLY A 15 59.61 5.38 -5.97
C GLY A 15 58.39 5.12 -5.07
N GLY A 16 58.56 5.25 -3.75
CA GLY A 16 57.48 5.10 -2.77
C GLY A 16 56.46 6.25 -2.82
N GLY A 17 56.93 7.48 -3.03
CA GLY A 17 56.09 8.67 -3.13
C GLY A 17 55.16 8.65 -4.35
N VAL A 18 55.66 8.21 -5.51
CA VAL A 18 54.87 8.12 -6.74
C VAL A 18 53.83 6.99 -6.68
N PHE A 19 54.16 5.87 -6.03
CA PHE A 19 53.23 4.74 -5.87
C PHE A 19 52.11 5.05 -4.86
N ALA A 20 52.39 5.82 -3.81
CA ALA A 20 51.37 6.24 -2.83
C ALA A 20 50.39 7.27 -3.42
N PHE A 21 50.85 8.15 -4.32
CA PHE A 21 50.00 9.19 -4.92
C PHE A 21 49.07 8.68 -6.03
N THR A 22 49.40 7.58 -6.69
CA THR A 22 48.60 7.02 -7.79
C THR A 22 47.46 6.10 -7.33
N ARG A 23 47.38 5.77 -6.04
CA ARG A 23 46.32 4.92 -5.47
C ARG A 23 45.10 5.65 -4.91
N LYS A 24 45.04 6.98 -4.98
CA LYS A 24 43.87 7.75 -4.49
C LYS A 24 42.82 7.95 -5.60
N GLY A 25 42.38 6.85 -6.20
CA GLY A 25 41.15 6.77 -6.98
C GLY A 25 40.06 6.17 -6.10
N SER A 26 39.63 6.92 -5.07
CA SER A 26 38.44 6.55 -4.32
C SER A 26 37.24 6.90 -5.17
N SER A 27 36.74 5.91 -5.92
CA SER A 27 35.39 5.97 -6.47
C SER A 27 34.43 5.96 -5.28
N GLU A 28 34.06 7.15 -4.83
CA GLU A 28 32.95 7.33 -3.90
C GLU A 28 31.71 6.75 -4.59
N PRO A 29 31.02 5.75 -4.00
CA PRO A 29 29.76 5.27 -4.53
C PRO A 29 28.82 6.46 -4.62
N ALA A 30 28.34 6.78 -5.82
CA ALA A 30 27.35 7.82 -6.01
C ALA A 30 26.15 7.50 -5.10
N GLU A 31 25.93 8.34 -4.09
CA GLU A 31 24.76 8.33 -3.25
C GLU A 31 23.55 8.54 -4.16
N ILE A 32 22.78 7.48 -4.39
CA ILE A 32 21.50 7.59 -5.07
C ILE A 32 20.60 8.31 -4.08
N GLU A 33 20.43 9.63 -4.24
CA GLU A 33 19.34 10.33 -3.57
C GLU A 33 18.04 9.64 -3.98
N ASP A 34 17.43 8.94 -3.04
CA ASP A 34 16.14 8.27 -3.18
C ASP A 34 15.07 9.37 -3.21
N ILE A 35 15.00 10.11 -4.32
CA ILE A 35 13.98 11.14 -4.51
C ILE A 35 12.64 10.40 -4.61
N PRO A 36 11.73 10.54 -3.64
CA PRO A 36 10.47 9.81 -3.67
C PRO A 36 9.73 10.23 -4.94
N THR A 37 9.43 9.25 -5.79
CA THR A 37 8.63 9.49 -6.99
C THR A 37 7.25 9.98 -6.53
N PRO A 38 6.75 11.13 -7.05
CA PRO A 38 5.46 11.65 -6.64
C PRO A 38 4.37 10.60 -6.91
N THR A 39 3.63 10.26 -5.86
CA THR A 39 2.50 9.32 -5.95
C THR A 39 1.36 10.01 -6.72
N VAL A 40 0.99 9.47 -7.87
CA VAL A 40 -0.14 9.97 -8.66
C VAL A 40 -1.45 9.70 -7.90
N ALA A 41 -2.20 10.75 -7.57
CA ALA A 41 -3.50 10.61 -6.92
C ALA A 41 -4.52 10.01 -7.90
N LEU A 42 -5.18 8.92 -7.50
CA LEU A 42 -6.23 8.31 -8.31
C LEU A 42 -7.50 9.18 -8.30
N PRO A 43 -8.17 9.34 -9.45
CA PRO A 43 -9.43 10.09 -9.53
C PRO A 43 -10.54 9.41 -8.73
N THR A 44 -11.46 10.21 -8.18
CA THR A 44 -12.67 9.70 -7.51
C THR A 44 -13.67 9.17 -8.55
N ILE A 45 -14.45 8.15 -8.20
CA ILE A 45 -15.58 7.70 -9.02
C ILE A 45 -16.66 8.78 -9.14
N SER A 46 -17.55 8.67 -10.14
CA SER A 46 -18.67 9.62 -10.33
C SER A 46 -19.51 9.77 -9.06
N SER A 47 -20.01 10.97 -8.80
CA SER A 47 -20.93 11.27 -7.68
C SER A 47 -22.28 10.56 -7.77
N ASP A 48 -22.66 10.09 -8.95
CA ASP A 48 -23.91 9.36 -9.17
C ASP A 48 -23.86 7.93 -8.62
N VAL A 49 -22.66 7.42 -8.33
CA VAL A 49 -22.47 6.09 -7.72
C VAL A 49 -22.79 6.21 -6.23
N GLU A 50 -23.87 5.55 -5.82
CA GLU A 50 -24.30 5.52 -4.43
C GLU A 50 -23.65 4.32 -3.75
N VAL A 51 -22.94 4.58 -2.64
CA VAL A 51 -22.27 3.55 -1.86
C VAL A 51 -22.77 3.65 -0.43
N ASP A 52 -23.22 2.52 0.10
CA ASP A 52 -23.63 2.40 1.48
C ASP A 52 -23.09 1.13 2.14
N LEU A 53 -22.83 1.24 3.43
CA LEU A 53 -22.30 0.15 4.24
C LEU A 53 -23.02 0.13 5.58
N THR A 54 -23.79 -0.94 5.80
CA THR A 54 -24.69 -1.05 6.95
C THR A 54 -24.27 -2.20 7.87
N PRO A 55 -24.31 -2.01 9.20
CA PRO A 55 -24.07 -3.10 10.14
C PRO A 55 -25.17 -4.16 10.02
N VAL A 56 -24.77 -5.43 10.05
CA VAL A 56 -25.65 -6.60 10.14
C VAL A 56 -25.15 -7.55 11.22
N ASN A 57 -25.95 -8.55 11.60
CA ASN A 57 -25.59 -9.55 12.61
C ASN A 57 -25.16 -8.94 13.97
N GLY A 58 -25.78 -7.81 14.35
CA GLY A 58 -25.45 -7.08 15.57
C GLY A 58 -24.06 -6.42 15.52
N GLY A 59 -23.65 -5.90 14.36
CA GLY A 59 -22.36 -5.22 14.16
C GLY A 59 -21.18 -6.17 13.94
N LYS A 60 -21.42 -7.48 13.83
CA LYS A 60 -20.39 -8.51 13.60
C LYS A 60 -19.99 -8.64 12.13
N ALA A 61 -20.84 -8.15 11.24
CA ALA A 61 -20.63 -8.13 9.82
C ALA A 61 -21.25 -6.87 9.24
N VAL A 62 -20.93 -6.59 7.98
CA VAL A 62 -21.48 -5.44 7.25
C VAL A 62 -22.03 -5.87 5.90
N LYS A 63 -23.07 -5.18 5.46
CA LYS A 63 -23.63 -5.28 4.10
C LYS A 63 -23.14 -4.10 3.29
N LEU A 64 -22.44 -4.38 2.19
CA LEU A 64 -22.02 -3.39 1.21
C LEU A 64 -23.04 -3.33 0.08
N SER A 65 -23.58 -2.15 -0.19
CA SER A 65 -24.46 -1.89 -1.33
C SER A 65 -23.84 -0.80 -2.21
N ILE A 66 -23.82 -1.05 -3.51
CA ILE A 66 -23.33 -0.11 -4.52
C ILE A 66 -24.37 -0.04 -5.62
N ASP A 67 -24.89 1.16 -5.85
CA ASP A 67 -25.89 1.46 -6.86
C ASP A 67 -25.34 2.41 -7.93
N ASN A 68 -25.98 2.39 -9.09
CA ASN A 68 -25.58 3.14 -10.28
C ASN A 68 -24.14 2.86 -10.75
N VAL A 69 -23.69 1.61 -10.63
CA VAL A 69 -22.38 1.19 -11.13
C VAL A 69 -22.27 1.48 -12.63
N PRO A 70 -21.27 2.25 -13.08
CA PRO A 70 -21.08 2.55 -14.49
C PRO A 70 -20.79 1.29 -15.31
N SER A 71 -21.25 1.25 -16.55
CA SER A 71 -21.13 0.06 -17.42
C SER A 71 -19.71 -0.26 -17.85
N ASP A 72 -18.78 0.70 -17.75
CA ASP A 72 -17.36 0.55 -18.05
C ASP A 72 -16.55 -0.03 -16.87
N VAL A 73 -17.19 -0.32 -15.73
CA VAL A 73 -16.54 -0.96 -14.58
C VAL A 73 -16.60 -2.48 -14.73
N ASP A 74 -15.44 -3.13 -14.83
CA ASP A 74 -15.36 -4.60 -14.90
C ASP A 74 -15.32 -5.24 -13.51
N THR A 75 -14.52 -4.64 -12.62
CA THR A 75 -14.29 -5.16 -11.27
C THR A 75 -14.19 -4.06 -10.24
N ILE A 76 -14.64 -4.35 -9.03
CA ILE A 76 -14.54 -3.48 -7.87
C ILE A 76 -13.76 -4.23 -6.80
N GLU A 77 -12.62 -3.68 -6.40
CA GLU A 77 -11.87 -4.13 -5.23
C GLU A 77 -12.35 -3.33 -4.03
N TYR A 78 -12.64 -4.00 -2.92
CA TYR A 78 -13.01 -3.35 -1.67
C TYR A 78 -12.00 -3.69 -0.58
N GLU A 79 -11.74 -2.71 0.26
CA GLU A 79 -11.00 -2.82 1.51
C GLU A 79 -11.85 -2.18 2.59
N ILE A 80 -12.12 -2.94 3.65
CA ILE A 80 -12.72 -2.44 4.88
C ILE A 80 -11.65 -2.52 5.93
N SER A 81 -11.23 -1.39 6.48
CA SER A 81 -10.27 -1.33 7.58
C SER A 81 -10.94 -0.81 8.85
N TYR A 82 -10.52 -1.33 10.00
CA TYR A 82 -11.12 -0.99 11.28
C TYR A 82 -10.20 -1.28 12.46
N MET A 83 -10.58 -0.73 13.61
CA MET A 83 -9.95 -1.02 14.90
C MET A 83 -10.85 -1.94 15.70
N THR A 84 -10.28 -2.99 16.29
CA THR A 84 -10.99 -3.80 17.29
C THR A 84 -11.16 -3.01 18.59
N GLY A 85 -12.05 -3.47 19.48
CA GLY A 85 -12.19 -2.91 20.83
C GLY A 85 -10.92 -3.01 21.68
N SER A 86 -9.98 -3.89 21.31
CA SER A 86 -8.66 -3.99 21.94
C SER A 86 -7.60 -3.10 21.28
N GLY A 87 -7.98 -2.26 20.32
CA GLY A 87 -7.07 -1.34 19.63
C GLY A 87 -6.15 -2.02 18.61
N ILE A 88 -6.53 -3.17 18.06
CA ILE A 88 -5.75 -3.85 17.01
C ILE A 88 -6.31 -3.46 15.64
N PRO A 89 -5.49 -2.97 14.69
CA PRO A 89 -5.93 -2.70 13.34
C PRO A 89 -6.18 -3.99 12.56
N ARG A 90 -7.27 -4.02 11.80
CA ARG A 90 -7.75 -5.18 11.04
C ARG A 90 -8.30 -4.73 9.70
N GLY A 91 -8.45 -5.67 8.78
CA GLY A 91 -9.12 -5.39 7.53
C GLY A 91 -9.63 -6.61 6.79
N VAL A 92 -10.59 -6.36 5.92
CA VAL A 92 -11.20 -7.35 5.02
C VAL A 92 -11.06 -6.83 3.60
N LEU A 93 -10.46 -7.65 2.74
CA LEU A 93 -10.23 -7.36 1.34
C LEU A 93 -11.12 -8.27 0.50
N GLY A 94 -11.61 -7.77 -0.63
CA GLY A 94 -12.28 -8.61 -1.59
C GLY A 94 -12.42 -7.98 -2.97
N LYS A 95 -12.91 -8.79 -3.90
CA LYS A 95 -13.08 -8.42 -5.29
C LYS A 95 -14.46 -8.83 -5.77
N ILE A 96 -15.12 -7.93 -6.49
CA ILE A 96 -16.44 -8.12 -7.06
C ILE A 96 -16.31 -7.95 -8.58
N THR A 97 -16.70 -8.96 -9.35
CA THR A 97 -16.92 -8.81 -10.79
C THR A 97 -18.33 -8.24 -10.99
N THR A 98 -18.45 -7.15 -11.73
CA THR A 98 -19.72 -6.44 -11.92
C THR A 98 -20.63 -7.19 -12.90
N GLU A 99 -20.05 -7.81 -13.94
CA GLU A 99 -20.77 -8.47 -15.04
C GLU A 99 -21.82 -7.53 -15.68
N GLY A 100 -21.54 -6.23 -15.72
CA GLY A 100 -22.46 -5.20 -16.25
C GLY A 100 -23.67 -4.89 -15.36
N LYS A 101 -23.72 -5.38 -14.11
CA LYS A 101 -24.78 -5.07 -13.15
C LYS A 101 -24.66 -3.62 -12.65
N LYS A 102 -25.78 -2.91 -12.62
CA LYS A 102 -25.87 -1.54 -12.07
C LYS A 102 -25.97 -1.49 -10.54
N THR A 103 -26.45 -2.58 -9.94
CA THR A 103 -26.60 -2.72 -8.49
C THR A 103 -25.84 -3.95 -8.04
N ILE A 104 -25.05 -3.77 -6.98
CA ILE A 104 -24.24 -4.81 -6.36
C ILE A 104 -24.55 -4.81 -4.87
N SER A 105 -24.82 -6.00 -4.34
CA SER A 105 -24.97 -6.21 -2.91
C SER A 105 -24.05 -7.34 -2.47
N ARG A 106 -23.24 -7.07 -1.44
CA ARG A 106 -22.46 -8.08 -0.73
C ARG A 106 -22.91 -8.11 0.70
N ASP A 107 -23.68 -9.15 0.99
CA ASP A 107 -24.18 -9.42 2.32
C ASP A 107 -23.09 -10.11 3.14
N ASP A 108 -23.12 -9.84 4.45
CA ASP A 108 -22.38 -10.59 5.47
C ASP A 108 -20.85 -10.59 5.35
N ILE A 109 -20.27 -9.42 5.03
CA ILE A 109 -18.83 -9.23 5.13
C ILE A 109 -18.45 -9.23 6.61
N THR A 110 -17.97 -10.38 7.10
CA THR A 110 -17.64 -10.59 8.51
C THR A 110 -16.46 -9.72 8.94
N LEU A 111 -16.62 -9.00 10.05
CA LEU A 111 -15.54 -8.26 10.70
C LEU A 111 -14.77 -9.22 11.61
N GLY A 112 -13.78 -9.91 11.04
CA GLY A 112 -13.02 -10.92 11.77
C GLY A 112 -12.01 -11.67 10.92
N THR A 113 -11.54 -12.80 11.43
CA THR A 113 -10.67 -13.72 10.68
C THR A 113 -11.35 -15.06 10.51
N CYS A 114 -11.37 -15.57 9.29
CA CYS A 114 -11.85 -16.91 8.98
C CYS A 114 -10.66 -17.81 8.64
N SER A 115 -10.59 -18.98 9.28
CA SER A 115 -9.64 -20.04 8.93
C SER A 115 -10.41 -21.35 8.78
N SER A 116 -10.23 -22.02 7.63
CA SER A 116 -10.80 -23.35 7.35
C SER A 116 -12.31 -23.46 7.62
N GLY A 117 -13.08 -22.43 7.28
CA GLY A 117 -14.54 -22.39 7.44
C GLY A 117 -15.04 -21.94 8.82
N HIS A 118 -14.14 -21.67 9.77
CA HIS A 118 -14.49 -21.12 11.08
C HIS A 118 -14.05 -19.66 11.19
N CYS A 119 -15.00 -18.78 11.45
CA CYS A 119 -14.74 -17.34 11.60
C CYS A 119 -14.76 -16.93 13.07
N VAL A 120 -13.71 -16.25 13.49
CA VAL A 120 -13.63 -15.55 14.78
C VAL A 120 -13.92 -14.08 14.51
N VAL A 121 -15.00 -13.59 15.08
CA VAL A 121 -15.46 -12.20 14.94
C VAL A 121 -14.68 -11.31 15.91
N ASP A 122 -14.27 -10.14 15.42
CA ASP A 122 -13.64 -9.12 16.24
C ASP A 122 -14.71 -8.30 17.00
N ALA A 123 -14.54 -8.14 18.31
CA ALA A 123 -15.48 -7.39 19.16
C ALA A 123 -15.10 -5.92 19.29
N GLY A 124 -16.09 -5.08 19.63
CA GLY A 124 -15.89 -3.66 19.97
C GLY A 124 -15.53 -2.75 18.79
N VAL A 125 -15.89 -3.15 17.58
CA VAL A 125 -15.75 -2.29 16.39
C VAL A 125 -16.84 -1.22 16.42
N THR A 126 -16.44 0.05 16.35
CA THR A 126 -17.37 1.20 16.41
C THR A 126 -17.42 2.00 15.11
N SER A 127 -16.38 1.89 14.29
CA SER A 127 -16.26 2.52 12.98
C SER A 127 -15.45 1.66 12.03
N VAL A 128 -15.75 1.80 10.75
CA VAL A 128 -15.01 1.14 9.66
C VAL A 128 -14.74 2.15 8.55
N ASP A 129 -13.58 2.05 7.93
CA ASP A 129 -13.21 2.81 6.75
C ASP A 129 -13.36 1.92 5.53
N LEU A 130 -14.23 2.33 4.59
CA LEU A 130 -14.40 1.65 3.32
C LEU A 130 -13.56 2.36 2.25
N SER A 131 -12.75 1.58 1.53
CA SER A 131 -12.07 2.01 0.31
C SER A 131 -12.47 1.08 -0.83
N LEU A 132 -13.02 1.66 -1.91
CA LEU A 132 -13.33 0.96 -3.15
C LEU A 132 -12.42 1.43 -4.26
N LYS A 133 -11.98 0.50 -5.10
CA LYS A 133 -11.29 0.76 -6.35
C LYS A 133 -12.06 0.12 -7.50
N PHE A 134 -12.63 0.99 -8.33
CA PHE A 134 -13.36 0.65 -9.54
C PHE A 134 -12.36 0.56 -10.68
N ASN A 135 -12.14 -0.63 -11.22
CA ASN A 135 -11.31 -0.83 -12.40
C ASN A 135 -12.18 -0.58 -13.64
N THR A 136 -11.97 0.55 -14.30
CA THR A 136 -12.70 0.93 -15.52
C THR A 136 -11.79 0.95 -16.73
N LEU A 137 -12.37 0.99 -17.94
CA LEU A 137 -11.63 1.04 -19.20
C LEU A 137 -10.69 2.27 -19.29
N ASP A 138 -11.09 3.40 -18.70
CA ASP A 138 -10.32 4.65 -18.69
C ASP A 138 -9.29 4.70 -17.54
N GLY A 139 -9.20 3.63 -16.74
CA GLY A 139 -8.30 3.52 -15.60
C GLY A 139 -9.02 3.43 -14.26
N PRO A 140 -8.27 3.14 -13.17
CA PRO A 140 -8.85 2.93 -11.86
C PRO A 140 -9.36 4.22 -11.23
N LYS A 141 -10.57 4.17 -10.67
CA LYS A 141 -11.20 5.25 -9.89
C LYS A 141 -11.44 4.77 -8.47
N VAL A 142 -11.43 5.68 -7.50
CA VAL A 142 -11.55 5.33 -6.07
C VAL A 142 -12.76 5.97 -5.40
N PHE A 143 -13.26 5.31 -4.35
CA PHE A 143 -14.22 5.87 -3.41
C PHE A 143 -13.76 5.55 -1.99
N ARG A 144 -13.83 6.52 -1.08
CA ARG A 144 -13.50 6.31 0.33
C ARG A 144 -14.51 6.98 1.24
N LYS A 145 -14.96 6.28 2.27
CA LYS A 145 -15.89 6.82 3.26
C LYS A 145 -15.81 6.02 4.56
N SER A 146 -15.86 6.73 5.69
CA SER A 146 -15.95 6.13 7.02
C SER A 146 -17.42 5.96 7.42
N TYR A 147 -17.72 4.84 8.07
CA TYR A 147 -19.05 4.49 8.55
C TYR A 147 -19.00 4.21 10.04
N SER A 148 -20.01 4.67 10.78
CA SER A 148 -20.20 4.28 12.17
C SER A 148 -20.98 2.97 12.22
N ILE A 149 -20.40 1.97 12.89
CA ILE A 149 -20.96 0.65 13.10
C ILE A 149 -21.42 0.61 14.56
N GLN A 150 -22.45 1.39 14.89
CA GLN A 150 -23.14 1.21 16.18
C GLN A 150 -24.04 -0.01 16.05
N GLY A 151 -23.60 -1.12 16.65
CA GLY A 151 -24.37 -2.36 16.78
C GLY A 151 -25.32 -2.34 17.97
#